data_AF-V8D4W7-F1
#
_entry.id   AF-V8D4W7-F1
#
_cell.length_a   1.000
_cell.length_b   1.000
_cell.length_c   1.000
_cell.angle_alpha   90.00
_cell.angle_beta   90.00
_cell.angle_gamma   90.00
#
_symmetry.space_group_name_H-M   'P 1'
#
loop_
_entity.id
_entity.type
_entity.pdbx_description
1 polymer ?
#
loop_
_entity_poly.entity_id
_entity_poly.type
_entity_poly.pdbx_seq_one_letter_code
_entity_poly.pdbx_strand_id
1 'polypeptide(L)' 'MRSYFTVIQAVSGLSLQPIIAGRYRDRFARTADGWQFAERVVTIDLIGDVSGHLRGTRPAPVTD' A
#
# COMPACT_ATOMS: atom_id res chain seq x y z
N MET A 1 -7.13 -13.37 7.10
CA MET A 1 -6.17 -13.75 6.03
C MET A 1 -4.91 -12.92 6.19
N ARG A 2 -3.74 -13.50 5.91
CA ARG A 2 -2.45 -12.79 5.88
C ARG A 2 -1.88 -12.91 4.48
N SER A 3 -1.41 -11.81 3.92
CA SER A 3 -0.75 -11.80 2.62
C SER A 3 0.38 -10.78 2.61
N TYR A 4 1.30 -10.95 1.67
CA TYR A 4 2.37 -10.01 1.38
C TYR A 4 2.02 -9.27 0.09
N PHE A 5 2.48 -8.02 -0.02
CA PHE A 5 2.31 -7.24 -1.23
C PHE A 5 3.61 -6.51 -1.57
N THR A 6 3.80 -6.29 -2.87
CA THR A 6 4.80 -5.40 -3.43
C THR A 6 4.10 -4.48 -4.41
N VAL A 7 4.30 -3.18 -4.25
CA VAL A 7 3.87 -2.15 -5.20
C VAL A 7 5.04 -1.84 -6.10
N ILE A 8 4.78 -1.82 -7.41
CA ILE A 8 5.75 -1.48 -8.45
C ILE A 8 5.20 -0.28 -9.21
N GLN A 9 6.04 0.71 -9.50
CA GLN A 9 5.68 1.87 -10.33
C GLN A 9 6.53 1.94 -11.58
N ALA A 10 5.94 2.45 -12.66
CA ALA A 10 6.63 2.90 -13.87
C ALA A 10 6.02 4.25 -14.28
N VAL A 11 6.65 5.34 -13.84
CA VAL A 11 6.26 6.71 -14.18
C VAL A 11 7.27 7.29 -15.18
N SER A 12 6.88 8.31 -15.94
CA SER A 12 7.77 8.93 -16.91
C SER A 12 9.07 9.41 -16.25
N GLY A 13 10.22 9.08 -16.86
CA GLY A 13 11.55 9.38 -16.32
C GLY A 13 12.13 8.34 -15.37
N LEU A 14 11.39 7.29 -15.00
CA LEU A 14 11.88 6.20 -14.15
C LEU A 14 11.59 4.82 -14.77
N SER A 15 12.52 3.88 -14.58
CA SER A 15 12.28 2.46 -14.90
C SER A 15 11.22 1.84 -13.97
N LEU A 16 10.60 0.75 -14.41
CA LEU A 16 9.72 -0.06 -13.57
C LEU A 16 10.50 -0.53 -12.33
N GLN A 17 10.02 -0.18 -11.14
CA GLN A 17 10.73 -0.47 -9.89
C GLN A 17 9.78 -0.71 -8.70
N PRO A 18 10.13 -1.61 -7.76
CA PRO A 18 9.42 -1.73 -6.49
C PRO A 18 9.53 -0.44 -5.68
N ILE A 19 8.44 -0.03 -5.04
CA ILE A 19 8.39 1.21 -4.25
C ILE A 19 7.76 1.05 -2.87
N ILE A 20 6.98 -0.01 -2.66
CA ILE A 20 6.45 -0.37 -1.34
C ILE A 20 6.45 -1.89 -1.26
N ALA A 21 6.84 -2.44 -0.11
CA ALA A 21 6.56 -3.83 0.23
C ALA A 21 5.98 -3.90 1.64
N GLY A 22 5.10 -4.85 1.86
CA GLY A 22 4.44 -4.97 3.15
C GLY A 22 3.53 -6.16 3.27
N ARG A 23 2.67 -6.09 4.28
CA ARG A 23 1.74 -7.15 4.65
C ARG A 23 0.34 -6.61 4.79
N TYR A 24 -0.63 -7.41 4.38
CA TYR A 24 -2.01 -7.23 4.77
C TYR A 24 -2.40 -8.23 5.86
N ARG A 25 -3.21 -7.74 6.80
CA ARG A 25 -4.04 -8.57 7.65
C ARG A 25 -5.48 -8.20 7.38
N ASP A 26 -6.15 -9.05 6.60
CA ASP A 26 -7.51 -8.83 6.14
C ASP A 26 -8.50 -9.68 6.95
N ARG A 27 -9.64 -9.09 7.29
CA ARG A 27 -10.85 -9.81 7.73
C ARG A 27 -11.94 -9.63 6.68
N PHE A 28 -12.62 -10.72 6.38
CA PHE A 28 -13.74 -10.74 5.44
C PHE A 28 -15.01 -11.12 6.18
N ALA A 29 -16.13 -10.54 5.75
CA ALA A 29 -17.46 -10.95 6.19
C ALA A 29 -18.27 -11.39 4.98
N ARG A 30 -19.06 -12.46 5.14
CA ARG A 30 -20.05 -12.88 4.15
C ARG A 30 -21.37 -12.18 4.48
N THR A 31 -21.89 -11.44 3.52
CA THR A 31 -23.18 -10.74 3.57
C THR A 31 -24.17 -11.37 2.60
N ALA A 32 -25.40 -10.85 2.55
CA ALA A 32 -26.38 -11.22 1.54
C ALA A 32 -25.86 -10.95 0.11
N ASP A 33 -25.07 -9.89 -0.08
CA ASP A 33 -24.50 -9.49 -1.37
C ASP A 33 -23.16 -10.19 -1.68
N GLY A 34 -22.70 -11.08 -0.80
CA GLY A 34 -21.46 -11.85 -0.96
C GLY A 34 -20.34 -11.44 0.00
N TRP A 35 -19.11 -11.79 -0.36
CA TRP A 35 -17.93 -11.53 0.46
C TRP A 35 -17.45 -10.08 0.32
N GLN A 36 -17.20 -9.44 1.45
CA GLN A 36 -16.64 -8.08 1.51
C GLN A 36 -15.52 -7.99 2.55
N PHE A 37 -14.67 -6.98 2.41
CA PHE A 37 -13.73 -6.62 3.47
C PHE A 37 -14.50 -6.09 4.68
N ALA A 38 -14.34 -6.74 5.81
CA ALA A 38 -14.76 -6.21 7.10
C ALA A 38 -13.67 -5.29 7.69
N GLU A 39 -12.41 -5.57 7.37
CA GLU A 39 -11.25 -4.80 7.79
C GLU A 39 -10.05 -5.15 6.92
N ARG A 40 -9.20 -4.14 6.65
CA ARG A 40 -7.86 -4.30 6.12
C ARG A 40 -6.89 -3.51 6.97
N VAL A 41 -5.95 -4.21 7.59
CA VAL A 41 -4.79 -3.57 8.23
C VAL A 41 -3.60 -3.71 7.29
N VAL A 42 -3.01 -2.58 6.92
CA VAL A 42 -1.81 -2.52 6.08
C VAL A 42 -0.61 -2.24 6.98
N THR A 43 0.42 -3.06 6.86
CA THR A 43 1.73 -2.79 7.44
C THR A 43 2.72 -2.59 6.30
N ILE A 44 3.29 -1.40 6.19
CA ILE A 44 4.36 -1.09 5.25
C ILE A 44 5.68 -1.45 5.93
N ASP A 45 6.41 -2.39 5.33
CA ASP A 45 7.70 -2.84 5.84
C ASP A 45 8.86 -2.12 5.12
N LEU A 46 8.71 -1.84 3.82
CA LEU A 46 9.69 -1.15 2.99
C LEU A 46 9.03 -0.03 2.17
N ILE A 47 9.69 1.12 2.08
CA ILE A 47 9.28 2.27 1.26
C ILE A 47 10.47 2.82 0.47
N GLY A 48 10.28 2.96 -0.85
CA GLY A 48 11.23 3.59 -1.77
C GLY A 48 10.76 4.99 -2.20
N ASP A 49 11.19 5.44 -3.37
CA ASP A 49 10.69 6.70 -3.94
C ASP A 49 9.23 6.57 -4.38
N VAL A 50 8.31 7.14 -3.60
CA VAL A 50 6.87 7.16 -3.86
C VAL A 50 6.37 8.48 -4.46
N SER A 51 7.27 9.36 -4.90
CA SER A 51 6.92 10.70 -5.42
C SER A 51 5.96 10.66 -6.61
N GLY A 52 6.02 9.61 -7.43
CA GLY A 52 5.10 9.37 -8.55
C GLY A 52 3.84 8.55 -8.20
N HIS A 53 3.72 8.04 -6.98
CA HIS A 53 2.71 7.03 -6.62
C HIS A 53 1.45 7.62 -5.93
N LEU A 54 1.59 8.71 -5.18
CA LEU A 54 0.47 9.34 -4.46
C LEU A 54 0.18 10.75 -4.99
N ARG A 55 -1.06 11.01 -5.41
CA ARG A 55 -1.57 12.37 -5.64
C ARG A 55 -2.15 12.91 -4.32
N GLY A 56 -1.32 13.39 -3.38
CA GLY A 56 -1.80 14.06 -2.17
C GLY A 56 -0.88 14.03 -0.94
N THR A 57 -0.75 15.21 -0.31
CA THR A 57 0.01 15.68 0.87
C THR A 57 1.22 14.89 1.37
N ARG A 58 2.41 15.46 1.11
CA ARG A 58 3.67 15.15 1.81
C ARG A 58 3.46 15.32 3.33
N PRO A 59 3.70 14.30 4.18
CA PRO A 59 3.75 14.51 5.62
C PRO A 59 4.79 15.57 5.94
N ALA A 60 4.50 16.49 6.86
CA ALA A 60 5.48 17.47 7.30
C ALA A 60 6.77 16.74 7.76
N PRO A 61 7.97 17.28 7.48
CA PRO A 61 9.18 16.70 8.01
C PRO A 61 9.08 16.61 9.53
N VAL A 62 9.24 15.40 10.09
CA VAL A 62 9.57 15.26 11.50
C VAL A 62 10.92 15.94 11.68
N THR A 63 10.93 16.99 12.49
CA THR A 63 12.15 17.57 13.05
C THR A 63 12.17 17.08 14.50
N ASP A 64 13.34 16.64 14.98
CA ASP A 64 13.57 16.39 16.41
C ASP A 64 13.25 17.64 17.26
#